data_AF-A0A7X4I2W6-F1
#
_entry.id   AF-A0A7X4I2W6-F1
#
_cell.length_a   1.000
_cell.length_b   1.000
_cell.length_c   1.000
_cell.angle_alpha   90.00
_cell.angle_beta   90.00
_cell.angle_gamma   90.00
#
_symmetry.space_group_name_H-M   'P 1'
#
loop_
_entity.id
_entity.type
_entity.pdbx_description
1 polymer ?
#
loop_
_entity_poly.entity_id
_entity_poly.type
_entity_poly.pdbx_seq_one_letter_code
_entity_poly.pdbx_strand_id
1 'polypeptide(L)'
;MASLSVRRLDGEVFRRLKMRAQRDGLSVEEAVRRILADAVVDVEPAGAMIRRIVGDDAVDFDLPAREVDAPIDFTSSDYGRDAPE
;
A
#
# COMPACT_ATOMS: atom_id res chain seq x y z
N MET A 1 24.41 5.78 -10.70
CA MET A 1 23.28 4.98 -11.23
C MET A 1 23.80 3.60 -11.53
N ALA A 2 23.19 2.56 -10.97
CA ALA A 2 23.44 1.21 -11.45
C ALA A 2 22.82 1.05 -12.84
N SER A 3 23.49 0.35 -13.75
CA SER A 3 22.95 0.01 -15.07
C SER A 3 22.77 -1.50 -15.17
N LEU A 4 21.64 -1.91 -15.75
CA LEU A 4 21.30 -3.31 -16.00
C LEU A 4 21.03 -3.48 -17.49
N SER A 5 21.65 -4.49 -18.10
CA SER A 5 21.39 -4.88 -19.50
C SER A 5 20.71 -6.24 -19.54
N VAL A 6 19.50 -6.29 -20.08
CA VAL A 6 18.76 -7.54 -20.27
C VAL A 6 18.90 -7.96 -21.74
N ARG A 7 19.62 -9.06 -21.98
CA ARG A 7 19.81 -9.63 -23.32
C ARG A 7 18.75 -10.69 -23.61
N ARG A 8 18.40 -10.84 -24.90
CA ARG A 8 17.40 -11.82 -25.38
C ARG A 8 16.05 -11.67 -24.68
N LEU A 9 15.63 -10.43 -24.42
CA LEU A 9 14.30 -10.14 -23.91
C LEU A 9 13.26 -10.52 -24.99
N ASP A 10 12.25 -11.27 -24.59
CA ASP A 10 11.13 -11.62 -25.47
C ASP A 10 10.49 -10.34 -26.05
N GLY A 11 10.26 -10.32 -27.36
CA GLY A 11 9.72 -9.16 -28.07
C GLY A 11 8.30 -8.79 -27.61
N GLU A 12 7.50 -9.77 -27.22
CA GLU A 12 6.17 -9.56 -26.65
C GLU A 12 6.25 -8.91 -25.27
N VAL A 13 7.23 -9.31 -24.45
CA VAL A 13 7.48 -8.69 -23.13
C VAL A 13 7.89 -7.23 -23.33
N PHE A 14 8.79 -6.94 -24.28
CA PHE A 14 9.19 -5.58 -24.58
C PHE A 14 8.03 -4.71 -25.10
N ARG A 15 7.15 -5.28 -25.92
CA ARG A 15 5.92 -4.61 -26.39
C ARG A 15 5.00 -4.25 -25.23
N ARG A 16 4.75 -5.17 -24.29
CA ARG A 16 3.93 -4.91 -23.10
C ARG A 16 4.53 -3.84 -22.20
N LEU A 17 5.85 -3.81 -22.03
CA LEU A 17 6.55 -2.75 -21.29
C LEU A 17 6.32 -1.38 -21.92
N LYS A 18 6.42 -1.27 -23.24
CA LYS A 18 6.12 -0.01 -23.96
C LYS A 18 4.67 0.45 -23.75
N MET A 19 3.71 -0.45 -23.89
CA MET A 19 2.29 -0.14 -23.69
C MET A 19 2.02 0.34 -22.26
N ARG A 20 2.62 -0.32 -21.26
CA ARG A 20 2.49 0.07 -19.85
C ARG A 20 3.12 1.44 -19.59
N ALA A 21 4.30 1.70 -20.13
CA ALA A 21 4.97 2.99 -20.00
C ALA A 21 4.13 4.14 -20.61
N GLN A 22 3.57 3.93 -21.81
CA GLN A 22 2.68 4.90 -22.46
C GLN A 22 1.41 5.17 -21.64
N ARG A 23 0.77 4.10 -21.14
CA ARG A 23 -0.43 4.23 -20.30
C ARG A 23 -0.16 5.05 -19.04
N ASP A 24 1.00 4.87 -18.43
CA ASP A 24 1.37 5.52 -17.17
C ASP A 24 2.07 6.88 -17.38
N GLY A 25 2.28 7.31 -18.64
CA GLY A 25 2.95 8.57 -18.98
C GLY A 25 4.45 8.59 -18.67
N LEU A 26 5.09 7.42 -18.64
CA LEU A 26 6.49 7.23 -18.24
C LEU A 26 7.38 6.84 -19.43
N SER A 27 8.69 7.00 -19.26
CA SER A 27 9.65 6.33 -20.14
C SER A 27 9.65 4.82 -19.87
N VAL A 28 10.08 4.04 -20.86
CA VAL A 28 10.22 2.58 -20.71
C VAL A 28 11.20 2.24 -19.58
N GLU A 29 12.30 3.00 -19.46
CA GLU A 29 13.28 2.82 -18.40
C GLU A 29 12.67 3.03 -17.01
N GLU A 30 11.91 4.11 -16.82
CA GLU A 30 11.26 4.41 -15.55
C GLU A 30 10.18 3.37 -15.21
N ALA A 31 9.42 2.91 -16.20
CA ALA A 31 8.46 1.82 -16.00
C ALA A 31 9.16 0.52 -15.55
N VAL A 32 10.29 0.16 -16.17
CA VAL A 32 11.11 -1.00 -15.75
C VAL A 32 11.66 -0.81 -14.35
N ARG A 33 12.15 0.39 -14.03
CA ARG A 33 12.68 0.71 -12.71
C ARG A 33 11.63 0.52 -11.62
N ARG A 34 10.41 0.98 -11.83
CA ARG A 34 9.29 0.80 -10.88
C ARG A 34 8.90 -0.66 -10.73
N ILE A 35 8.77 -1.40 -11.84
CA ILE A 35 8.47 -2.83 -11.80
C ILE A 35 9.53 -3.58 -11.00
N LEU A 36 10.81 -3.28 -11.23
CA LEU A 36 11.90 -3.90 -10.48
C LEU A 36 11.86 -3.50 -9.01
N ALA A 37 11.65 -2.21 -8.70
CA ALA A 37 11.51 -1.74 -7.32
C ALA A 37 10.39 -2.48 -6.60
N ASP A 38 9.19 -2.52 -7.16
CA ASP A 38 8.03 -3.22 -6.61
C ASP A 38 8.28 -4.73 -6.45
N ALA A 39 8.98 -5.35 -7.41
CA ALA A 39 9.28 -6.78 -7.38
C ALA A 39 10.36 -7.17 -6.36
N VAL A 40 11.25 -6.24 -6.00
CA VAL A 40 12.34 -6.47 -5.02
C VAL A 40 12.07 -5.81 -3.68
N VAL A 41 10.96 -5.09 -3.51
CA VAL A 41 10.50 -4.68 -2.18
C VAL A 41 10.14 -5.97 -1.44
N ASP A 42 11.08 -6.43 -0.61
CA ASP A 42 10.77 -7.31 0.50
C ASP A 42 9.88 -6.50 1.43
N VAL A 43 8.57 -6.73 1.34
CA VAL A 43 7.66 -6.25 2.36
C VAL A 43 8.03 -7.01 3.62
N GLU A 44 8.80 -6.37 4.51
CA GLU A 44 9.02 -6.88 5.86
C GLU A 44 7.64 -7.24 6.41
N PRO A 45 7.37 -8.52 6.74
CA PRO A 45 6.08 -8.91 7.29
C PRO A 45 5.79 -7.99 8.47
N ALA A 46 4.58 -7.43 8.57
CA ALA A 46 4.29 -6.42 9.60
C ALA A 46 4.69 -6.89 11.01
N GLY A 47 4.57 -8.20 11.31
CA GLY A 47 5.03 -8.77 12.59
C GLY A 47 6.55 -8.86 12.77
N ALA A 48 7.35 -8.92 11.70
CA ALA A 48 8.80 -8.78 11.77
C ALA A 48 9.20 -7.31 12.00
N MET A 49 8.52 -6.38 11.31
CA MET A 49 8.69 -4.95 11.52
C MET A 49 8.37 -4.54 12.96
N ILE A 50 7.22 -4.98 13.49
CA ILE A 50 6.80 -4.69 14.87
C ILE A 50 7.83 -5.22 15.87
N ARG A 51 8.30 -6.46 15.71
CA ARG A 51 9.34 -7.05 16.59
C ARG A 51 10.66 -6.29 16.51
N ARG A 52 11.06 -5.82 15.34
CA ARG A 52 12.27 -4.99 15.20
C ARG A 52 12.15 -3.63 15.88
N ILE A 53 10.96 -3.02 15.88
CA ILE A 53 10.71 -1.70 16.48
C ILE A 53 10.50 -1.79 18.00
N VAL A 54 9.70 -2.76 18.44
CA VAL A 54 9.26 -2.89 19.84
C VAL A 54 10.18 -3.82 20.64
N GLY A 55 10.95 -4.68 19.97
CA GLY A 55 11.73 -5.75 20.58
C GLY A 55 10.95 -7.07 20.64
N ASP A 56 11.64 -8.14 21.06
CA ASP A 56 11.03 -9.46 21.30
C ASP A 56 10.48 -9.61 22.73
N ASP A 57 10.66 -8.59 23.58
CA ASP A 57 10.15 -8.60 24.94
C ASP A 57 8.63 -8.44 24.92
N ALA A 58 7.93 -9.35 25.58
CA ALA A 58 6.50 -9.23 25.82
C ALA A 58 6.26 -8.04 26.75
N VAL A 59 5.80 -6.92 26.18
CA VAL A 59 5.38 -5.75 26.95
C VAL A 59 3.89 -5.92 27.25
N ASP A 60 3.55 -6.06 28.54
CA ASP A 60 2.17 -5.88 28.98
C ASP A 60 1.84 -4.38 28.87
N PHE A 61 0.90 -4.05 27.99
CA PHE A 61 0.41 -2.69 27.86
C PHE A 61 -0.72 -2.48 28.85
N ASP A 62 -0.58 -1.51 29.74
CA ASP A 62 -1.70 -0.94 30.48
C ASP A 62 -2.60 -0.22 29.49
N LEU A 63 -3.55 -0.97 28.90
CA LEU A 63 -4.51 -0.42 27.97
C LEU A 63 -5.38 0.60 28.69
N PRO A 64 -5.60 1.79 28.12
CA PRO A 64 -6.49 2.76 28.72
C PRO A 64 -7.88 2.15 28.88
N ALA A 65 -8.55 2.48 29.99
CA ALA A 65 -9.93 2.07 30.21
C ALA A 65 -10.77 2.54 29.02
N ARG A 66 -11.43 1.60 28.34
CA ARG A 66 -12.30 1.92 27.23
C ARG A 66 -13.50 2.71 27.77
N GLU A 67 -13.71 3.92 27.27
CA GLU A 67 -14.98 4.60 27.46
C GLU A 67 -16.04 3.83 26.67
N VAL A 68 -17.04 3.31 27.38
CA VAL A 68 -18.16 2.62 26.76
C VAL A 68 -19.15 3.70 26.36
N ASP A 69 -19.13 4.07 25.08
CA ASP A 69 -20.15 4.93 24.50
C ASP A 69 -21.52 4.25 24.59
N ALA A 70 -22.56 5.03 24.82
CA ALA A 70 -23.92 4.54 24.74
C ALA A 70 -24.17 3.96 23.33
N PRO A 71 -24.94 2.86 23.20
CA PRO A 71 -25.29 2.31 21.89
C PRO A 71 -25.90 3.39 21.00
N ILE A 72 -25.47 3.44 19.74
CA ILE A 72 -26.07 4.32 18.74
C ILE A 72 -27.55 3.96 18.61
N ASP A 73 -28.42 4.95 18.81
CA ASP A 73 -29.85 4.80 18.58
C ASP A 73 -30.16 4.93 17.08
N PHE A 74 -30.49 3.80 16.45
CA PHE A 74 -30.86 3.74 15.04
C PHE A 74 -32.35 4.01 14.79
N THR A 75 -33.12 4.37 15.82
CA THR A 75 -34.58 4.57 15.71
C THR A 75 -34.99 6.02 15.47
N SER A 76 -34.08 7.00 15.63
CA SER A 76 -34.32 8.39 15.22
C SER A 76 -34.16 8.51 13.69
N SER A 77 -35.29 8.77 13.02
CA SER A 77 -35.36 9.05 11.59
C SER A 77 -34.99 10.51 11.29
N ASP A 78 -33.83 10.98 11.75
CA ASP A 78 -33.34 12.34 11.46
C ASP A 78 -32.32 12.39 10.32
N TYR A 79 -32.04 11.27 9.66
CA TYR A 79 -31.27 11.27 8.42
C TYR A 79 -32.15 11.75 7.25
N GLY A 80 -32.12 13.06 6.99
CA GLY A 80 -32.47 13.61 5.67
C GLY A 80 -33.50 14.73 5.61
N ARG A 81 -33.61 15.62 6.61
CA ARG A 81 -34.57 16.74 6.50
C ARG A 81 -34.05 18.17 6.58
N ASP A 82 -32.75 18.41 6.73
CA ASP A 82 -32.22 19.79 6.71
C ASP A 82 -31.02 19.91 5.77
N ALA A 83 -31.25 19.77 4.47
CA ALA A 83 -30.40 20.39 3.46
C ALA A 83 -31.00 21.78 3.16
N PRO A 84 -30.26 22.89 3.35
CA PRO A 84 -30.76 24.21 2.96
C PRO A 84 -30.82 24.31 1.43
N GLU A 85 -31.96 24.77 0.91
CA GLU A 85 -32.18 25.15 -0.50
C GLU A 85 -31.27 26.30 -0.95
#